data_AF-A0A7C0Z4X0-F1
#
_entry.id   AF-A0A7C0Z4X0-F1
#
_cell.length_a   1.000
_cell.length_b   1.000
_cell.length_c   1.000
_cell.angle_alpha   90.00
_cell.angle_beta   90.00
_cell.angle_gamma   90.00
#
_symmetry.space_group_name_H-M   'P 1'
#
loop_
_entity.id
_entity.type
_entity.pdbx_description
1 polymer ?
#
loop_
_entity_poly.entity_id
_entity_poly.type
_entity_poly.pdbx_seq_one_letter_code
_entity_poly.pdbx_strand_id
1 'polypeptide(L)'
;MISRQAIASFALSDKIKSGLIWASAACDQAAGFDGLARQGAVAVAENLLSMVLNETVLVRQASGNADWDEAVRLMDKARVMIRSGVPAEASFHLTRALGVVTGIGRQAGEALRQQGLL
;
A
#
# COMPACT_ATOMS: atom_id res chain seq x y z
N MET A 1 -18.19 -11.87 1.44
CA MET A 1 -17.66 -11.05 0.33
C MET A 1 -18.28 -11.55 -0.98
N ILE A 2 -18.88 -10.70 -1.80
CA ILE A 2 -19.45 -11.10 -3.11
C ILE A 2 -18.34 -11.39 -4.13
N SER A 3 -18.56 -12.30 -5.08
CA SER A 3 -17.50 -12.85 -5.95
C SER A 3 -16.67 -11.78 -6.67
N ARG A 4 -17.30 -10.75 -7.25
CA ARG A 4 -16.59 -9.65 -7.93
C ARG A 4 -15.67 -8.87 -6.99
N GLN A 5 -16.13 -8.60 -5.76
CA GLN A 5 -15.35 -7.92 -4.73
C GLN A 5 -14.17 -8.78 -4.28
N ALA A 6 -14.38 -10.09 -4.15
CA ALA A 6 -13.34 -11.05 -3.78
C ALA A 6 -12.29 -11.21 -4.88
N ILE A 7 -12.69 -11.31 -6.15
CA ILE A 7 -11.78 -11.37 -7.29
C ILE A 7 -10.89 -10.11 -7.34
N ALA A 8 -11.50 -8.92 -7.31
CA ALA A 8 -10.76 -7.67 -7.37
C ALA A 8 -9.81 -7.51 -6.16
N SER A 9 -10.29 -7.82 -4.96
CA SER A 9 -9.49 -7.69 -3.74
C SER A 9 -8.32 -8.69 -3.72
N PHE A 10 -8.56 -9.93 -4.13
CA PHE A 10 -7.51 -10.96 -4.22
C PHE A 10 -6.45 -10.59 -5.25
N ALA A 11 -6.86 -10.34 -6.50
CA ALA A 11 -5.95 -10.08 -7.61
C ALA A 11 -5.07 -8.84 -7.39
N LEU A 12 -5.61 -7.80 -6.76
CA LEU A 12 -4.90 -6.54 -6.60
C LEU A 12 -4.16 -6.41 -5.27
N SER A 13 -4.48 -7.25 -4.28
CA SER A 13 -3.76 -7.27 -3.01
C SER A 13 -2.27 -7.56 -3.18
N ASP A 14 -1.89 -8.51 -4.04
CA ASP A 14 -0.48 -8.84 -4.27
C ASP A 14 0.29 -7.67 -4.91
N LYS A 15 -0.29 -7.02 -5.91
CA LYS A 15 0.29 -5.81 -6.54
C LYS A 15 0.54 -4.71 -5.51
N ILE A 16 -0.46 -4.43 -4.67
CA ILE A 16 -0.36 -3.37 -3.65
C ILE A 16 0.66 -3.74 -2.57
N LYS A 17 0.73 -5.01 -2.13
CA LYS A 17 1.75 -5.46 -1.18
C LYS A 17 3.16 -5.26 -1.72
N SER A 18 3.42 -5.66 -2.96
CA SER A 18 4.72 -5.43 -3.61
C SER A 18 5.06 -3.94 -3.67
N GLY A 19 4.08 -3.10 -4.06
CA GLY A 19 4.24 -1.65 -4.07
C GLY A 19 4.59 -1.07 -2.70
N LEU A 20 3.91 -1.52 -1.64
CA LEU A 20 4.20 -1.10 -0.27
C LEU A 20 5.61 -1.51 0.19
N ILE A 21 6.07 -2.71 -0.17
CA ILE A 21 7.44 -3.17 0.15
C ILE A 21 8.47 -2.27 -0.55
N TRP A 22 8.26 -1.95 -1.83
CA TRP A 22 9.16 -1.07 -2.58
C TRP A 22 9.18 0.35 -2.00
N ALA A 23 8.01 0.89 -1.65
CA ALA A 23 7.91 2.21 -1.03
C ALA A 23 8.63 2.26 0.33
N SER A 24 8.47 1.23 1.17
CA SER A 24 9.19 1.12 2.45
C SER A 24 10.71 1.09 2.24
N ALA A 25 11.19 0.25 1.33
CA ALA A 25 12.62 0.15 1.02
C ALA A 25 13.20 1.48 0.50
N ALA A 26 12.44 2.21 -0.34
CA ALA A 26 12.84 3.52 -0.82
C ALA A 26 12.92 4.57 0.31
N CYS A 27 11.98 4.52 1.27
CA CYS A 27 12.00 5.41 2.44
C CYS A 27 13.22 5.14 3.34
N ASP A 28 13.52 3.87 3.60
CA ASP A 28 14.67 3.47 4.42
C ASP A 28 16.00 3.86 3.76
N GLN A 29 16.13 3.72 2.43
CA GLN A 29 17.31 4.16 1.70
C GLN A 29 17.45 5.68 1.70
N ALA A 30 16.34 6.43 1.56
CA ALA A 30 16.37 7.88 1.61
C ALA A 30 16.91 8.42 2.95
N ALA A 31 16.74 7.68 4.04
CA ALA A 31 17.28 8.04 5.35
C ALA A 31 18.82 7.94 5.43
N GLY A 32 19.46 7.18 4.54
CA GLY A 32 20.91 7.01 4.50
C GLY A 32 21.65 8.01 3.60
N PHE A 33 20.94 8.91 2.91
CA PHE A 33 21.53 9.94 2.06
C PHE A 33 21.46 11.32 2.69
N ASP A 34 22.34 12.23 2.26
CA ASP A 34 22.37 13.64 2.63
C ASP A 34 22.23 14.58 1.42
N GLY A 35 21.93 15.86 1.70
CA GLY A 35 21.91 16.94 0.69
C GLY A 35 20.99 16.66 -0.50
N LEU A 36 21.48 16.89 -1.72
CA LEU A 36 20.73 16.70 -2.96
C LEU A 36 20.35 15.22 -3.21
N ALA A 37 21.20 14.27 -2.83
CA ALA A 37 20.92 12.86 -2.98
C ALA A 37 19.71 12.45 -2.12
N ARG A 38 19.64 12.97 -0.89
CA ARG A 38 18.49 12.77 -0.01
C ARG A 38 17.21 13.32 -0.62
N GLN A 39 17.25 14.54 -1.14
CA GLN A 39 16.07 15.18 -1.76
C GLN A 39 15.54 14.35 -2.94
N GLY A 40 16.43 13.88 -3.81
CA GLY A 40 16.07 13.00 -4.92
C GLY A 40 15.45 11.67 -4.45
N ALA A 41 16.06 11.02 -3.46
CA ALA A 41 15.56 9.78 -2.90
C ALA A 41 14.17 9.94 -2.24
N VAL A 42 13.95 11.05 -1.51
CA VAL A 42 12.63 11.40 -0.94
C VAL A 42 11.58 11.58 -2.03
N ALA A 43 11.92 12.29 -3.13
CA ALA A 43 10.99 12.49 -4.24
C ALA A 43 10.62 11.17 -4.94
N VAL A 44 11.59 10.25 -5.10
CA VAL A 44 11.32 8.91 -5.64
C VAL A 44 10.41 8.11 -4.70
N ALA A 45 10.69 8.11 -3.39
CA ALA A 45 9.85 7.42 -2.41
C ALA A 45 8.42 7.96 -2.40
N GLU A 46 8.24 9.29 -2.47
CA GLU A 46 6.93 9.93 -2.54
C GLU A 46 6.16 9.52 -3.81
N ASN A 47 6.84 9.53 -4.97
CA ASN A 47 6.22 9.15 -6.24
C ASN A 47 5.79 7.68 -6.24
N LEU A 48 6.65 6.78 -5.76
CA LEU A 48 6.31 5.36 -5.62
C LEU A 48 5.09 5.17 -4.72
N LEU A 49 5.08 5.77 -3.53
CA LEU A 49 3.94 5.67 -2.63
C LEU A 49 2.67 6.26 -3.24
N SER A 50 2.79 7.38 -3.96
CA SER A 50 1.64 8.02 -4.61
C SER A 50 1.02 7.12 -5.70
N MET A 51 1.84 6.41 -6.47
CA MET A 51 1.35 5.42 -7.44
C MET A 51 0.60 4.28 -6.75
N VAL A 52 1.16 3.74 -5.66
CA VAL A 52 0.55 2.65 -4.88
C VAL A 52 -0.76 3.10 -4.23
N LEU A 53 -0.80 4.32 -3.69
CA LEU A 53 -2.00 4.90 -3.08
C LEU A 53 -3.10 5.11 -4.12
N ASN A 54 -2.78 5.64 -5.30
CA ASN A 54 -3.74 5.83 -6.39
C ASN A 54 -4.35 4.50 -6.84
N GLU A 55 -3.53 3.46 -6.99
CA GLU A 55 -4.01 2.11 -7.29
C GLU A 55 -4.94 1.60 -6.17
N THR A 56 -4.55 1.78 -4.91
CA THR A 56 -5.34 1.34 -3.75
C THR A 56 -6.71 2.02 -3.70
N VAL A 57 -6.78 3.31 -4.00
CA VAL A 57 -8.06 4.05 -4.12
C VAL A 57 -8.92 3.51 -5.26
N LEU A 58 -8.31 3.17 -6.41
CA LEU A 58 -9.03 2.55 -7.52
C LEU A 58 -9.62 1.19 -7.12
N VAL A 59 -8.85 0.35 -6.41
CA VAL A 59 -9.33 -0.95 -5.91
C VAL A 59 -10.44 -0.78 -4.90
N ARG A 60 -10.33 0.20 -4.00
CA ARG A 60 -11.39 0.53 -3.03
C ARG A 60 -12.71 0.84 -3.73
N GLN A 61 -12.67 1.63 -4.80
CA GLN A 61 -13.84 2.00 -5.59
C GLN A 61 -14.38 0.80 -6.40
N ALA A 62 -13.51 0.04 -7.06
CA ALA A 62 -13.90 -1.07 -7.92
C ALA A 62 -14.45 -2.27 -7.14
N SER A 63 -13.86 -2.57 -5.98
CA SER A 63 -14.26 -3.70 -5.13
C SER A 63 -15.45 -3.36 -4.22
N GLY A 64 -15.62 -2.08 -3.85
CA GLY A 64 -16.57 -1.68 -2.82
C GLY A 64 -16.22 -2.18 -1.41
N ASN A 65 -15.04 -2.78 -1.19
CA ASN A 65 -14.62 -3.25 0.13
C ASN A 65 -14.10 -2.09 1.00
N ALA A 66 -14.79 -1.82 2.10
CA ALA A 66 -14.40 -0.79 3.06
C ALA A 66 -13.10 -1.10 3.81
N ASP A 67 -12.64 -2.35 3.83
CA ASP A 67 -11.37 -2.71 4.48
C ASP A 67 -10.16 -1.96 3.85
N TRP A 68 -10.27 -1.54 2.59
CA TRP A 68 -9.25 -0.73 1.93
C TRP A 68 -9.13 0.69 2.49
N ASP A 69 -10.16 1.22 3.17
CA ASP A 69 -10.16 2.58 3.71
C ASP A 69 -9.04 2.77 4.76
N GLU A 70 -8.78 1.73 5.56
CA GLU A 70 -7.69 1.76 6.54
C GLU A 70 -6.31 1.75 5.86
N ALA A 71 -6.14 0.95 4.79
CA ALA A 71 -4.90 0.93 4.02
C ALA A 71 -4.61 2.29 3.38
N VAL A 72 -5.62 2.92 2.76
CA VAL A 72 -5.55 4.27 2.18
C VAL A 72 -5.12 5.27 3.25
N ARG A 73 -5.78 5.27 4.42
CA ARG A 73 -5.47 6.18 5.52
C ARG A 73 -4.03 6.03 6.03
N LEU A 74 -3.52 4.80 6.13
CA LEU A 74 -2.15 4.54 6.56
C LEU A 74 -1.12 4.99 5.52
N MET A 75 -1.38 4.74 4.23
CA MET A 75 -0.55 5.23 3.13
C MET A 75 -0.52 6.76 3.07
N ASP A 76 -1.65 7.42 3.30
CA ASP A 76 -1.72 8.90 3.35
C ASP A 76 -0.85 9.48 4.46
N LYS A 77 -0.88 8.88 5.66
CA LYS A 77 0.00 9.27 6.77
C LYS A 77 1.47 9.10 6.40
N ALA A 78 1.83 7.95 5.83
CA ALA A 78 3.19 7.72 5.36
C ALA A 78 3.63 8.78 4.33
N ARG A 79 2.75 9.15 3.40
CA ARG A 79 3.02 10.19 2.40
C ARG A 79 3.27 11.56 3.03
N VAL A 80 2.51 11.93 4.06
CA VAL A 80 2.74 13.16 4.82
C VAL A 80 4.11 13.15 5.50
N MET A 81 4.53 12.03 6.09
CA MET A 81 5.84 11.89 6.72
C MET A 81 6.99 12.05 5.70
N ILE A 82 6.87 11.41 4.53
CA ILE A 82 7.85 11.55 3.44
C ILE A 82 7.98 13.02 3.02
N ARG A 83 6.85 13.69 2.77
CA ARG A 83 6.83 15.12 2.38
C ARG A 83 7.37 16.05 3.46
N SER A 84 7.20 15.69 4.73
CA SER A 84 7.71 16.46 5.87
C SER A 84 9.20 16.24 6.13
N GLY A 85 9.87 15.45 5.28
CA GLY A 85 11.30 15.21 5.39
C GLY A 85 11.68 14.18 6.47
N VAL A 86 10.73 13.39 6.96
CA VAL A 86 10.93 12.30 7.93
C VAL A 86 10.56 10.94 7.31
N PRO A 87 11.21 10.52 6.20
CA PRO A 87 10.85 9.29 5.50
C PRO A 87 11.03 8.02 6.36
N ALA A 88 11.96 8.00 7.32
CA ALA A 88 12.16 6.87 8.21
C ALA A 88 10.92 6.57 9.10
N GLU A 89 10.11 7.58 9.43
CA GLU A 89 8.87 7.40 10.20
C GLU A 89 7.73 6.84 9.34
N ALA A 90 7.83 6.95 8.01
CA ALA A 90 6.84 6.44 7.08
C ALA A 90 6.78 4.90 7.11
N SER A 91 7.91 4.22 7.31
CA SER A 91 8.03 2.76 7.29
C SER A 91 7.11 2.07 8.31
N PHE A 92 6.87 2.69 9.48
CA PHE A 92 5.90 2.19 10.46
C PHE A 92 4.47 2.13 9.88
N HIS A 93 4.04 3.22 9.23
CA HIS A 93 2.71 3.31 8.64
C HIS A 93 2.55 2.40 7.42
N LEU A 94 3.58 2.30 6.58
CA LEU A 94 3.60 1.41 5.41
C LEU A 94 3.56 -0.07 5.83
N THR A 95 4.25 -0.45 6.91
CA THR A 95 4.20 -1.81 7.46
C THR A 95 2.80 -2.17 7.97
N ARG A 96 2.12 -1.22 8.64
CA ARG A 96 0.73 -1.43 9.06
C ARG A 96 -0.20 -1.55 7.86
N ALA A 97 -0.02 -0.72 6.83
CA ALA A 97 -0.80 -0.82 5.58
C ALA A 97 -0.59 -2.20 4.93
N LEU A 98 0.64 -2.70 4.91
CA LEU A 98 0.97 -4.02 4.37
C LEU A 98 0.23 -5.14 5.10
N GLY A 99 0.14 -5.06 6.43
CA GLY A 99 -0.65 -6.00 7.24
C GLY A 99 -2.13 -5.99 6.88
N VAL A 100 -2.71 -4.80 6.72
CA VAL A 100 -4.13 -4.64 6.30
C VAL A 100 -4.36 -5.25 4.91
N VAL A 101 -3.53 -4.90 3.92
CA VAL A 101 -3.66 -5.41 2.54
C VAL A 101 -3.47 -6.93 2.49
N THR A 102 -2.56 -7.48 3.31
CA THR A 102 -2.39 -8.93 3.46
C THR A 102 -3.64 -9.59 4.02
N GLY A 103 -4.27 -8.98 5.02
CA GLY A 103 -5.54 -9.42 5.57
C GLY A 103 -6.66 -9.45 4.52
N ILE A 104 -6.80 -8.38 3.74
CA ILE A 104 -7.78 -8.28 2.65
C ILE A 104 -7.58 -9.40 1.62
N GLY A 105 -6.34 -9.60 1.15
CA GLY A 105 -6.01 -10.65 0.19
C GLY A 105 -6.33 -12.05 0.72
N ARG A 106 -5.99 -12.33 1.99
CA ARG A 106 -6.30 -13.61 2.64
C ARG A 106 -7.81 -13.86 2.72
N GLN A 107 -8.58 -12.88 3.22
CA GLN A 107 -10.04 -12.99 3.33
C GLN A 107 -10.71 -13.16 1.96
N ALA A 108 -10.23 -12.43 0.95
CA ALA A 108 -10.72 -12.56 -0.41
C ALA A 108 -10.42 -13.96 -0.99
N GLY A 109 -9.21 -14.49 -0.79
CA GLY A 109 -8.84 -15.84 -1.21
C GLY A 109 -9.66 -16.93 -0.52
N GLU A 110 -9.90 -16.81 0.79
CA GLU A 110 -10.79 -17.70 1.55
C GLU A 110 -12.21 -17.68 1.00
N ALA A 111 -12.76 -16.48 0.70
CA ALA A 111 -14.08 -16.35 0.12
C ALA A 111 -14.18 -16.98 -1.28
N LEU A 112 -13.15 -16.83 -2.12
CA LEU A 112 -13.12 -17.46 -3.45
C LEU A 112 -13.04 -18.99 -3.37
N ARG A 113 -12.24 -19.54 -2.45
CA ARG A 113 -12.17 -21.00 -2.21
C ARG A 113 -13.50 -21.58 -1.76
N GLN A 114 -14.18 -20.91 -0.83
CA GLN A 114 -15.51 -21.34 -0.37
C GLN A 114 -16.55 -21.32 -1.50
N GLN A 115 -16.33 -20.50 -2.53
CA GLN A 115 -17.19 -20.40 -3.71
C GLN A 115 -16.76 -21.33 -4.86
N GLY A 116 -15.68 -22.10 -4.70
CA GLY A 116 -15.13 -22.96 -5.76
C GLY A 116 -14.53 -22.18 -6.93
N LEU A 117 -14.14 -20.92 -6.71
CA LEU A 117 -13.56 -20.04 -7.72
C LEU A 117 -12.01 -19.98 -7.65
N LEU A 118 -11.41 -20.67 -6.68
CA LEU A 118 -9.98 -20.75 -6.41
C LEU A 118 -9.66 -22.02 -5.63
#